data_AF-A0A956IY64-F1
#
_entry.id   AF-A0A956IY64-F1
#
_cell.length_a   1.000
_cell.length_b   1.000
_cell.length_c   1.000
_cell.angle_alpha   90.00
_cell.angle_beta   90.00
_cell.angle_gamma   90.00
#
_symmetry.space_group_name_H-M   'P 1'
#
loop_
_entity.id
_entity.type
_entity.pdbx_description
1 polymer ?
#
loop_
_entity_poly.entity_id
_entity_poly.type
_entity_poly.pdbx_seq_one_letter_code
_entity_poly.pdbx_strand_id
1 'polypeptide(L)'
;MTTSRARVFATLALVALVAPACDLMGEPTPEPGIDSLDGGCEEEITILAGVDASSPLGFSAAEVLEVAVGEHASPMLWGAGLSDPMVTVEFGPEAGEGKLTVDVAYNGGEVRYVKSTAKGGEEFDGGYQECFDRLEVDVDVHVASSGGALDESFSAPLQAMIPRIATLSRRIAVDELGGSLEITKLEPENASVGPIDLNIGITADGLFGQAASTVEVVFEDVIGATFLTYASWPGGEGACDYGQAPIALGSAAAGFSGADVLDLVAKADALEITWGGGATTELALVLEHDGGWVCAGTQDGALALRAMAKVGSGDGRWSGSFPVRVDGRPGADG
;
A
#
# COMPACT_ATOMS: atom_id res chain seq x y z
N MET A 1 -10.75 29.56 16.64
CA MET A 1 -10.19 28.73 15.56
C MET A 1 -8.72 29.11 15.40
N THR A 2 -7.86 28.42 16.14
CA THR A 2 -6.41 28.50 16.03
C THR A 2 -5.98 27.45 15.01
N THR A 3 -5.53 27.87 13.83
CA THR A 3 -4.97 26.99 12.82
C THR A 3 -3.67 26.39 13.35
N SER A 4 -3.71 25.12 13.75
CA SER A 4 -2.51 24.33 14.07
C SER A 4 -1.70 24.16 12.79
N ARG A 5 -0.40 24.46 12.82
CA ARG A 5 0.51 24.21 11.71
C ARG A 5 1.19 22.87 11.96
N ALA A 6 0.91 21.86 11.14
CA ALA A 6 1.61 20.58 11.13
C ALA A 6 3.13 20.80 10.97
N ARG A 7 3.94 20.04 11.70
CA ARG A 7 5.41 20.08 11.64
C ARG A 7 5.90 18.82 10.94
N VAL A 8 6.28 18.94 9.67
CA VAL A 8 6.84 17.83 8.89
C VAL A 8 8.34 17.68 9.20
N PHE A 9 8.81 16.44 9.39
CA PHE A 9 10.24 16.10 9.45
C PHE A 9 10.65 15.37 8.17
N ALA A 10 11.69 15.87 7.49
CA ALA A 10 12.28 15.21 6.32
C ALA A 10 13.67 14.68 6.68
N THR A 11 13.93 13.40 6.42
CA THR A 11 15.27 12.81 6.56
C THR A 11 15.82 12.53 5.17
N LEU A 12 17.00 13.08 4.85
CA LEU A 12 17.69 12.82 3.60
C LEU A 12 18.71 11.69 3.80
N ALA A 13 18.40 10.49 3.33
CA ALA A 13 19.35 9.37 3.31
C ALA A 13 19.94 9.21 1.91
N LEU A 14 21.26 9.42 1.77
CA LEU A 14 21.99 9.15 0.53
C LEU A 14 22.30 7.64 0.45
N VAL A 15 21.40 6.85 -0.13
CA VAL A 15 21.62 5.40 -0.34
C VAL A 15 22.31 5.19 -1.68
N ALA A 16 23.57 4.73 -1.66
CA ALA A 16 24.24 4.22 -2.85
C ALA A 16 23.61 2.87 -3.25
N LEU A 17 22.94 2.82 -4.40
CA LEU A 17 22.36 1.60 -4.97
C LEU A 17 23.47 0.60 -5.31
N VAL A 18 23.73 -0.33 -4.39
CA VAL A 18 24.33 -1.63 -4.70
C VAL A 18 23.15 -2.59 -4.84
N ALA A 19 22.92 -3.14 -6.04
CA ALA A 19 21.87 -4.12 -6.24
C ALA A 19 22.17 -5.40 -5.42
N PRO A 20 21.30 -5.82 -4.49
CA PRO A 20 21.34 -7.17 -3.97
C PRO A 20 20.50 -8.08 -4.87
N ALA A 21 21.17 -9.06 -5.49
CA ALA A 21 20.51 -10.26 -5.98
C ALA A 21 20.26 -11.19 -4.77
N CYS A 22 19.03 -11.70 -4.66
CA CYS A 22 18.59 -12.87 -3.89
C CYS A 22 18.88 -12.94 -2.38
N ASP A 23 17.83 -12.82 -1.55
CA ASP A 23 17.38 -13.87 -0.61
C ASP A 23 16.21 -13.32 0.23
N LEU A 24 14.98 -13.64 -0.18
CA LEU A 24 13.76 -13.42 0.59
C LEU A 24 12.98 -14.75 0.62
N MET A 25 13.62 -15.79 1.14
CA MET A 25 12.92 -17.00 1.56
C MET A 25 12.89 -17.02 3.09
N GLY A 26 11.85 -16.40 3.65
CA GLY A 26 11.48 -16.65 5.04
C GLY A 26 11.01 -18.10 5.18
N GLU A 27 11.47 -18.79 6.21
CA GLU A 27 11.09 -20.18 6.48
C GLU A 27 9.57 -20.29 6.69
N PRO A 28 8.90 -21.32 6.14
CA PRO A 28 7.48 -21.55 6.39
C PRO A 28 7.29 -21.94 7.85
N THR A 29 6.61 -21.09 8.61
CA THR A 29 6.07 -21.48 9.92
C THR A 29 4.90 -22.45 9.69
N PRO A 30 4.86 -23.61 10.37
CA PRO A 30 3.79 -24.58 10.19
C PRO A 30 2.46 -24.02 10.71
N GLU A 31 1.42 -24.06 9.86
CA GLU A 31 0.07 -23.62 10.22
C GLU A 31 -0.58 -24.55 11.28
N PRO A 32 -1.08 -24.02 12.41
CA PRO A 32 -2.14 -24.67 13.16
C PRO A 32 -3.48 -24.41 12.46
N GLY A 33 -4.36 -25.40 12.53
CA GLY A 33 -5.59 -25.47 11.75
C GLY A 33 -6.49 -24.22 11.76
N ILE A 34 -7.13 -24.05 10.61
CA ILE A 34 -8.10 -23.05 10.16
C ILE A 34 -9.40 -23.05 10.98
N ASP A 35 -9.30 -22.84 12.29
CA ASP A 35 -10.41 -22.44 13.15
C ASP A 35 -9.93 -21.22 13.94
N SER A 36 -10.27 -20.03 13.44
CA SER A 36 -9.93 -18.73 14.04
C SER A 36 -8.42 -18.46 14.12
N LEU A 37 -7.87 -17.85 13.07
CA LEU A 37 -6.76 -16.89 13.25
C LEU A 37 -7.27 -15.83 14.22
N ASP A 38 -7.07 -16.09 15.50
CA ASP A 38 -7.39 -15.23 16.61
C ASP A 38 -6.36 -14.11 16.55
N GLY A 39 -6.47 -13.28 15.49
CA GLY A 39 -5.46 -12.35 15.01
C GLY A 39 -4.79 -11.69 16.19
N GLY A 40 -3.46 -11.61 16.18
CA GLY A 40 -2.73 -11.12 17.37
C GLY A 40 -2.97 -9.65 17.71
N CYS A 41 -4.05 -9.05 17.20
CA CYS A 41 -4.67 -7.83 17.69
C CYS A 41 -5.96 -8.16 18.46
N GLU A 42 -6.07 -7.69 19.69
CA GLU A 42 -7.34 -7.50 20.38
C GLU A 42 -8.04 -6.24 19.83
N GLU A 43 -9.32 -6.37 19.49
CA GLU A 43 -10.10 -5.29 18.89
C GLU A 43 -11.22 -4.81 19.83
N GLU A 44 -11.30 -3.51 20.05
CA GLU A 44 -12.40 -2.83 20.75
C GLU A 44 -13.19 -1.98 19.75
N ILE A 45 -14.45 -2.37 19.51
CA ILE A 45 -15.32 -1.73 18.52
C ILE A 45 -16.21 -0.69 19.20
N THR A 46 -16.19 0.54 18.68
CA THR A 46 -17.09 1.62 19.06
C THR A 46 -17.95 2.04 17.87
N ILE A 47 -19.26 1.79 17.94
CA ILE A 47 -20.21 2.26 16.92
C ILE A 47 -20.36 3.79 17.05
N LEU A 48 -20.16 4.51 15.95
CA LEU A 48 -20.28 5.97 15.90
C LEU A 48 -21.73 6.40 15.59
N ALA A 49 -22.07 7.63 15.93
CA ALA A 49 -23.44 8.16 15.78
C ALA A 49 -23.88 8.34 14.30
N GLY A 50 -22.98 8.19 13.34
CA GLY A 50 -23.22 8.34 11.90
C GLY A 50 -21.96 8.80 11.17
N VAL A 51 -22.09 9.09 9.87
CA VAL A 51 -20.96 9.44 8.99
C VAL A 51 -20.25 10.74 9.38
N ASP A 52 -20.97 11.69 9.99
CA ASP A 52 -20.43 12.98 10.40
C ASP A 52 -19.75 12.95 11.78
N ALA A 53 -19.84 11.82 12.50
CA ALA A 53 -19.21 11.69 13.81
C ALA A 53 -17.69 11.62 13.65
N SER A 54 -16.98 12.52 14.34
CA SER A 54 -15.51 12.49 14.38
C SER A 54 -15.05 11.26 15.17
N SER A 55 -14.11 10.52 14.60
CA SER A 55 -13.47 9.38 15.25
C SER A 55 -12.29 9.82 16.13
N PRO A 56 -11.80 8.96 17.03
CA PRO A 56 -10.56 9.21 17.77
C PRO A 56 -9.33 9.43 16.88
N LEU A 57 -9.36 9.02 15.60
CA LEU A 57 -8.30 9.27 14.62
C LEU A 57 -8.28 10.72 14.09
N GLY A 58 -9.25 11.55 14.47
CA GLY A 58 -9.29 12.97 14.12
C GLY A 58 -10.01 13.29 12.80
N PHE A 59 -10.58 12.30 12.12
CA PHE A 59 -11.40 12.47 10.91
C PHE A 59 -12.72 11.68 11.02
N SER A 60 -13.69 12.01 10.17
CA SER A 60 -15.01 11.35 10.12
C SER A 60 -15.12 10.37 8.95
N ALA A 61 -16.16 9.53 8.97
CA ALA A 61 -16.46 8.63 7.85
C ALA A 61 -16.88 9.38 6.59
N ALA A 62 -17.50 10.56 6.74
CA ALA A 62 -17.86 11.41 5.59
C ALA A 62 -16.62 11.82 4.77
N GLU A 63 -15.48 12.08 5.41
CA GLU A 63 -14.22 12.43 4.73
C GLU A 63 -13.64 11.25 3.95
N VAL A 64 -13.84 10.02 4.43
CA VAL A 64 -13.43 8.79 3.73
C VAL A 64 -14.37 8.53 2.54
N LEU A 65 -15.68 8.62 2.77
CA LEU A 65 -16.72 8.41 1.76
C LEU A 65 -16.68 9.45 0.64
N GLU A 66 -16.26 10.69 0.91
CA GLU A 66 -16.06 11.74 -0.11
C GLU A 66 -15.09 11.28 -1.22
N VAL A 67 -14.11 10.47 -0.87
CA VAL A 67 -13.13 9.91 -1.81
C VAL A 67 -13.59 8.57 -2.38
N ALA A 68 -14.20 7.72 -1.55
CA ALA A 68 -14.45 6.34 -1.92
C ALA A 68 -15.76 6.12 -2.70
N VAL A 69 -16.84 6.85 -2.41
CA VAL A 69 -18.16 6.58 -3.00
C VAL A 69 -18.22 7.00 -4.47
N GLY A 70 -18.80 6.14 -5.30
CA GLY A 70 -18.97 6.33 -6.74
C GLY A 70 -18.17 5.33 -7.57
N GLU A 71 -18.19 5.55 -8.89
CA GLU A 71 -17.47 4.72 -9.86
C GLU A 71 -16.02 5.20 -10.01
N HIS A 72 -15.10 4.26 -9.84
CA HIS A 72 -13.67 4.44 -10.02
C HIS A 72 -13.17 3.51 -11.11
N ALA A 73 -12.19 3.97 -11.87
CA ALA A 73 -11.59 3.20 -12.94
C ALA A 73 -10.07 3.33 -12.90
N SER A 74 -9.37 2.22 -13.10
CA SER A 74 -7.91 2.22 -13.20
C SER A 74 -7.43 1.30 -14.33
N PRO A 75 -6.35 1.67 -15.03
CA PRO A 75 -5.55 0.71 -15.76
C PRO A 75 -5.16 -0.44 -14.81
N MET A 76 -5.19 -1.66 -15.33
CA MET A 76 -4.85 -2.87 -14.61
C MET A 76 -3.86 -3.67 -15.44
N LEU A 77 -2.94 -4.38 -14.78
CA LEU A 77 -2.04 -5.31 -15.43
C LEU A 77 -2.30 -6.71 -14.87
N TRP A 78 -2.70 -7.64 -15.73
CA TRP A 78 -2.79 -9.05 -15.39
C TRP A 78 -1.37 -9.64 -15.27
N GLY A 79 -1.17 -10.47 -14.26
CA GLY A 79 0.03 -11.25 -14.07
C GLY A 79 0.23 -12.27 -15.20
N ALA A 80 1.46 -12.71 -15.38
CA ALA A 80 1.82 -13.70 -16.41
C ALA A 80 1.54 -15.16 -15.98
N GLY A 81 0.84 -15.37 -14.87
CA GLY A 81 0.82 -16.65 -14.16
C GLY A 81 2.03 -16.82 -13.24
N LEU A 82 2.22 -18.03 -12.74
CA LEU A 82 3.35 -18.44 -11.94
C LEU A 82 4.12 -19.53 -12.69
N SER A 83 5.43 -19.37 -12.83
CA SER A 83 6.31 -20.34 -13.49
C SER A 83 7.57 -20.52 -12.65
N ASP A 84 7.39 -21.11 -11.48
CA ASP A 84 8.46 -21.49 -10.56
C ASP A 84 8.93 -22.93 -10.86
N PRO A 85 10.20 -23.32 -10.60
CA PRO A 85 10.64 -24.71 -10.74
C PRO A 85 9.77 -25.75 -10.01
N MET A 86 9.07 -25.35 -8.95
CA MET A 86 8.20 -26.21 -8.16
C MET A 86 6.74 -26.20 -8.60
N VAL A 87 6.26 -25.11 -9.22
CA VAL A 87 4.85 -24.98 -9.57
C VAL A 87 4.63 -24.08 -10.78
N THR A 88 3.72 -24.50 -11.64
CA THR A 88 3.23 -23.70 -12.77
C THR A 88 1.73 -23.47 -12.61
N VAL A 89 1.31 -22.21 -12.64
CA VAL A 89 -0.08 -21.79 -12.63
C VAL A 89 -0.36 -20.87 -13.80
N GLU A 90 -1.33 -21.23 -14.64
CA GLU A 90 -1.88 -20.36 -15.68
C GLU A 90 -3.36 -20.09 -15.37
N PHE A 91 -3.82 -18.90 -15.74
CA PHE A 91 -5.21 -18.47 -15.55
C PHE A 91 -5.70 -17.70 -16.77
N GLY A 92 -7.02 -17.59 -16.90
CA GLY A 92 -7.68 -16.86 -17.99
C GLY A 92 -9.09 -16.43 -17.57
N PRO A 93 -9.85 -15.74 -18.43
CA PRO A 93 -9.60 -15.55 -19.87
C PRO A 93 -8.74 -14.34 -20.24
N GLU A 94 -8.45 -13.44 -19.30
CA GLU A 94 -7.72 -12.20 -19.57
C GLU A 94 -6.22 -12.31 -19.28
N ALA A 95 -5.41 -11.53 -20.00
CA ALA A 95 -3.96 -11.44 -19.81
C ALA A 95 -3.45 -10.07 -20.31
N GLY A 96 -2.28 -9.63 -19.82
CA GLY A 96 -1.68 -8.35 -20.19
C GLY A 96 -2.43 -7.13 -19.63
N GLU A 97 -2.48 -6.05 -20.41
CA GLU A 97 -3.15 -4.81 -20.00
C GLU A 97 -4.68 -4.96 -20.02
N GLY A 98 -5.34 -4.40 -19.00
CA GLY A 98 -6.79 -4.36 -18.87
C GLY A 98 -7.25 -3.11 -18.12
N LYS A 99 -8.52 -3.11 -17.73
CA LYS A 99 -9.13 -2.05 -16.92
C LYS A 99 -9.89 -2.68 -15.76
N LEU A 100 -9.70 -2.15 -14.56
CA LEU A 100 -10.55 -2.41 -13.40
C LEU A 100 -11.55 -1.27 -13.22
N THR A 101 -12.80 -1.60 -12.91
CA THR A 101 -13.82 -0.66 -12.47
C THR A 101 -14.32 -1.09 -11.10
N VAL A 102 -14.44 -0.14 -10.17
CA VAL A 102 -14.95 -0.35 -8.83
C VAL A 102 -16.04 0.69 -8.57
N ASP A 103 -17.26 0.25 -8.29
CA ASP A 103 -18.34 1.12 -7.85
C ASP A 103 -18.60 0.88 -6.36
N VAL A 104 -18.57 1.95 -5.58
CA VAL A 104 -18.79 1.90 -4.13
C VAL A 104 -20.04 2.70 -3.79
N ALA A 105 -21.00 2.05 -3.13
CA ALA A 105 -22.24 2.66 -2.69
C ALA A 105 -22.36 2.61 -1.16
N TYR A 106 -22.60 3.77 -0.54
CA TYR A 106 -22.98 3.86 0.87
C TYR A 106 -24.49 3.94 1.02
N ASN A 107 -25.10 2.87 1.54
CA ASN A 107 -26.55 2.74 1.70
C ASN A 107 -27.01 2.90 3.15
N GLY A 108 -26.34 3.74 3.94
CA GLY A 108 -26.63 3.93 5.36
C GLY A 108 -26.05 2.83 6.25
N GLY A 109 -24.95 2.20 5.82
CA GLY A 109 -24.22 1.19 6.58
C GLY A 109 -23.67 1.72 7.92
N GLU A 110 -23.34 0.78 8.81
CA GLU A 110 -22.82 1.08 10.14
C GLU A 110 -21.42 1.72 10.04
N VAL A 111 -21.16 2.69 10.92
CA VAL A 111 -19.86 3.35 11.06
C VAL A 111 -19.25 2.95 12.40
N ARG A 112 -18.01 2.44 12.38
CA ARG A 112 -17.31 1.95 13.56
C ARG A 112 -15.92 2.55 13.64
N TYR A 113 -15.50 2.89 14.85
CA TYR A 113 -14.08 3.00 15.17
C TYR A 113 -13.63 1.68 15.79
N VAL A 114 -12.58 1.09 15.24
CA VAL A 114 -11.96 -0.12 15.74
C VAL A 114 -10.61 0.26 16.32
N LYS A 115 -10.49 0.11 17.63
CA LYS A 115 -9.21 0.23 18.32
C LYS A 115 -8.54 -1.13 18.35
N SER A 116 -7.30 -1.21 17.92
CA SER A 116 -6.58 -2.48 17.80
C SER A 116 -5.31 -2.45 18.63
N THR A 117 -5.18 -3.40 19.56
CA THR A 117 -4.01 -3.52 20.45
C THR A 117 -3.39 -4.90 20.30
N ALA A 118 -2.07 -4.99 20.19
CA ALA A 118 -1.41 -6.28 20.13
C ALA A 118 -1.72 -7.12 21.38
N LYS A 119 -2.09 -8.40 21.18
CA LYS A 119 -2.22 -9.39 22.25
C LYS A 119 -0.87 -9.54 22.94
N GLY A 120 -0.83 -9.30 24.24
CA GLY A 120 0.45 -9.19 24.95
C GLY A 120 1.26 -10.49 24.96
N GLY A 121 2.55 -10.39 24.65
CA GLY A 121 3.59 -11.17 25.34
C GLY A 121 4.40 -12.18 24.54
N GLU A 122 4.10 -12.44 23.27
CA GLU A 122 4.94 -13.32 22.45
C GLU A 122 5.60 -12.51 21.34
N GLU A 123 6.91 -12.30 21.50
CA GLU A 123 7.79 -11.90 20.42
C GLU A 123 7.69 -13.00 19.36
N PHE A 124 7.00 -12.74 18.27
CA PHE A 124 6.97 -13.67 17.14
C PHE A 124 8.36 -13.67 16.50
N ASP A 125 8.79 -14.82 15.98
CA ASP A 125 10.14 -15.06 15.42
C ASP A 125 10.35 -14.34 14.06
N GLY A 126 9.91 -13.09 13.97
CA GLY A 126 9.81 -12.28 12.76
C GLY A 126 9.42 -10.81 13.00
N GLY A 127 9.17 -10.38 14.24
CA GLY A 127 8.92 -8.96 14.58
C GLY A 127 7.71 -8.73 15.46
N TYR A 128 7.40 -7.44 15.69
CA TYR A 128 6.21 -7.03 16.42
C TYR A 128 5.03 -6.99 15.46
N GLN A 129 3.93 -7.64 15.84
CA GLN A 129 2.68 -7.47 15.12
C GLN A 129 2.20 -6.02 15.28
N GLU A 130 2.09 -5.32 14.17
CA GLU A 130 1.59 -3.96 14.15
C GLU A 130 0.05 -4.00 14.08
N CYS A 131 -0.57 -3.49 15.14
CA CYS A 131 -2.02 -3.34 15.23
C CYS A 131 -2.35 -1.86 15.10
N PHE A 132 -3.19 -1.52 14.13
CA PHE A 132 -3.55 -0.14 13.84
C PHE A 132 -5.04 0.09 14.11
N ASP A 133 -5.29 1.17 14.84
CA ASP A 133 -6.63 1.74 14.95
C ASP A 133 -7.14 2.16 13.57
N ARG A 134 -8.42 1.94 13.31
CA ARG A 134 -9.03 2.24 12.02
C ARG A 134 -10.49 2.67 12.15
N LEU A 135 -10.95 3.42 11.17
CA LEU A 135 -12.35 3.69 10.93
C LEU A 135 -12.87 2.65 9.92
N GLU A 136 -14.05 2.09 10.18
CA GLU A 136 -14.76 1.20 9.26
C GLU A 136 -16.14 1.74 8.92
N VAL A 137 -16.53 1.61 7.65
CA VAL A 137 -17.86 1.99 7.16
C VAL A 137 -18.39 0.88 6.26
N ASP A 138 -19.55 0.32 6.59
CA ASP A 138 -20.15 -0.70 5.70
C ASP A 138 -20.61 -0.07 4.39
N VAL A 139 -20.16 -0.63 3.27
CA VAL A 139 -20.51 -0.22 1.91
C VAL A 139 -20.85 -1.44 1.06
N ASP A 140 -21.60 -1.20 -0.01
CA ASP A 140 -21.78 -2.17 -1.09
C ASP A 140 -20.77 -1.86 -2.18
N VAL A 141 -20.09 -2.89 -2.68
CA VAL A 141 -19.03 -2.76 -3.68
C VAL A 141 -19.32 -3.66 -4.86
N HIS A 142 -19.17 -3.11 -6.06
CA HIS A 142 -19.13 -3.84 -7.32
C HIS A 142 -17.75 -3.70 -7.95
N VAL A 143 -17.13 -4.81 -8.34
CA VAL A 143 -15.79 -4.85 -8.93
C VAL A 143 -15.88 -5.58 -10.27
N ALA A 144 -15.44 -4.94 -11.34
CA ALA A 144 -15.47 -5.54 -12.67
C ALA A 144 -14.18 -5.30 -13.45
N SER A 145 -13.68 -6.36 -14.11
CA SER A 145 -12.62 -6.22 -15.11
C SER A 145 -13.21 -6.05 -16.51
N SER A 146 -12.45 -5.42 -17.42
CA SER A 146 -12.89 -5.14 -18.80
C SER A 146 -13.31 -6.36 -19.61
N GLY A 147 -12.70 -7.52 -19.39
CA GLY A 147 -13.02 -8.78 -20.06
C GLY A 147 -13.85 -9.73 -19.21
N GLY A 148 -14.32 -9.30 -18.03
CA GLY A 148 -15.24 -10.07 -17.18
C GLY A 148 -14.60 -11.25 -16.45
N ALA A 149 -13.27 -11.32 -16.34
CA ALA A 149 -12.62 -12.27 -15.44
C ALA A 149 -13.01 -12.00 -13.98
N LEU A 150 -13.14 -10.72 -13.59
CA LEU A 150 -13.75 -10.29 -12.32
C LEU A 150 -15.11 -9.65 -12.61
N ASP A 151 -16.14 -10.05 -11.86
CA ASP A 151 -17.46 -9.40 -11.83
C ASP A 151 -18.13 -9.70 -10.48
N GLU A 152 -17.65 -9.03 -9.44
CA GLU A 152 -17.95 -9.36 -8.05
C GLU A 152 -18.80 -8.29 -7.40
N SER A 153 -19.85 -8.69 -6.69
CA SER A 153 -20.68 -7.79 -5.87
C SER A 153 -20.75 -8.28 -4.44
N PHE A 154 -20.38 -7.45 -3.48
CA PHE A 154 -20.39 -7.82 -2.06
C PHE A 154 -20.52 -6.60 -1.15
N SER A 155 -21.03 -6.82 0.07
CA SER A 155 -20.98 -5.83 1.15
C SER A 155 -19.74 -6.08 2.00
N ALA A 156 -19.01 -5.03 2.34
CA ALA A 156 -17.79 -5.12 3.14
C ALA A 156 -17.49 -3.80 3.88
N PRO A 157 -16.75 -3.86 5.00
CA PRO A 157 -16.29 -2.66 5.68
C PRO A 157 -15.19 -2.00 4.85
N LEU A 158 -15.44 -0.77 4.42
CA LEU A 158 -14.41 0.13 3.92
C LEU A 158 -13.60 0.64 5.12
N GLN A 159 -12.29 0.44 5.10
CA GLN A 159 -11.39 0.77 6.20
C GLN A 159 -10.55 2.01 5.87
N ALA A 160 -10.24 2.83 6.88
CA ALA A 160 -9.31 3.95 6.76
C ALA A 160 -8.56 4.20 8.07
N MET A 161 -7.24 4.33 8.02
CA MET A 161 -6.39 4.69 9.17
C MET A 161 -5.97 6.16 9.12
N ILE A 162 -5.97 6.74 7.91
CA ILE A 162 -5.70 8.15 7.64
C ILE A 162 -6.82 8.71 6.76
N PRO A 163 -7.07 10.03 6.80
CA PRO A 163 -8.10 10.62 5.94
C PRO A 163 -7.74 10.41 4.47
N ARG A 164 -8.76 10.29 3.61
CA ARG A 164 -8.62 10.25 2.13
C ARG A 164 -7.94 9.02 1.52
N ILE A 165 -7.56 8.02 2.32
CA ILE A 165 -7.14 6.72 1.81
C ILE A 165 -8.07 5.67 2.39
N ALA A 166 -8.86 5.07 1.51
CA ALA A 166 -9.77 4.01 1.87
C ALA A 166 -9.24 2.68 1.33
N THR A 167 -9.31 1.63 2.13
CA THR A 167 -8.92 0.29 1.73
C THR A 167 -10.01 -0.71 2.05
N LEU A 168 -10.09 -1.75 1.25
CA LEU A 168 -11.00 -2.86 1.40
C LEU A 168 -10.25 -4.14 1.04
N SER A 169 -10.47 -5.18 1.81
CA SER A 169 -9.95 -6.51 1.54
C SER A 169 -11.09 -7.51 1.54
N ARG A 170 -11.09 -8.39 0.54
CA ARG A 170 -12.07 -9.47 0.43
C ARG A 170 -11.36 -10.73 -0.03
N ARG A 171 -11.55 -11.81 0.72
CA ARG A 171 -11.12 -13.15 0.32
C ARG A 171 -12.28 -13.87 -0.38
N ILE A 172 -12.06 -14.39 -1.58
CA ILE A 172 -13.08 -15.05 -2.41
C ILE A 172 -12.51 -16.37 -2.91
N ALA A 173 -13.20 -17.49 -2.66
CA ALA A 173 -12.77 -18.77 -3.23
C ALA A 173 -12.90 -18.72 -4.76
N VAL A 174 -11.98 -19.38 -5.48
CA VAL A 174 -11.95 -19.31 -6.95
C VAL A 174 -13.24 -19.84 -7.57
N ASP A 175 -13.88 -20.84 -6.94
CA ASP A 175 -15.15 -21.42 -7.36
C ASP A 175 -16.40 -20.61 -6.94
N GLU A 176 -16.20 -19.53 -6.17
CA GLU A 176 -17.26 -18.59 -5.74
C GLU A 176 -17.24 -17.28 -6.53
N LEU A 177 -16.32 -17.09 -7.47
CA LEU A 177 -16.26 -15.88 -8.30
C LEU A 177 -17.52 -15.73 -9.16
N GLY A 178 -18.06 -14.52 -9.20
CA GLY A 178 -19.11 -14.12 -10.12
C GLY A 178 -18.60 -13.92 -11.55
N GLY A 179 -17.34 -13.53 -11.68
CA GLY A 179 -16.63 -13.41 -12.95
C GLY A 179 -16.28 -14.76 -13.60
N SER A 180 -15.55 -14.68 -14.71
CA SER A 180 -15.14 -15.84 -15.51
C SER A 180 -13.70 -16.29 -15.30
N LEU A 181 -13.01 -15.73 -14.30
CA LEU A 181 -11.63 -16.11 -13.98
C LEU A 181 -11.57 -17.60 -13.61
N GLU A 182 -10.67 -18.34 -14.26
CA GLU A 182 -10.43 -19.75 -13.96
C GLU A 182 -8.93 -20.07 -14.00
N ILE A 183 -8.52 -21.06 -13.20
CA ILE A 183 -7.19 -21.66 -13.29
C ILE A 183 -7.22 -22.65 -14.46
N THR A 184 -6.53 -22.30 -15.54
CA THR A 184 -6.49 -23.09 -16.77
C THR A 184 -5.40 -24.16 -16.73
N LYS A 185 -4.39 -23.96 -15.87
CA LYS A 185 -3.31 -24.92 -15.65
C LYS A 185 -2.81 -24.85 -14.21
N LEU A 186 -2.63 -26.02 -13.59
CA LEU A 186 -2.01 -26.16 -12.28
C LEU A 186 -1.14 -27.43 -12.29
N GLU A 187 0.17 -27.23 -12.20
CA GLU A 187 1.16 -28.31 -12.13
C GLU A 187 2.12 -28.07 -10.96
N PRO A 188 2.46 -29.07 -10.15
CA PRO A 188 1.97 -30.46 -10.19
C PRO A 188 0.51 -30.62 -9.73
N GLU A 189 -0.11 -31.77 -9.98
CA GLU A 189 -1.53 -32.04 -9.63
C GLU A 189 -1.87 -31.93 -8.14
N ASN A 190 -0.85 -32.04 -7.29
CA ASN A 190 -0.99 -31.91 -5.83
C ASN A 190 -0.68 -30.50 -5.32
N ALA A 191 -0.46 -29.53 -6.21
CA ALA A 191 -0.52 -28.13 -5.85
C ALA A 191 -1.98 -27.72 -5.61
N SER A 192 -2.17 -26.69 -4.78
CA SER A 192 -3.46 -26.07 -4.57
C SER A 192 -3.33 -24.56 -4.59
N VAL A 193 -4.35 -23.89 -5.11
CA VAL A 193 -4.42 -22.43 -5.15
C VAL A 193 -5.46 -22.00 -4.14
N GLY A 194 -5.04 -21.18 -3.18
CA GLY A 194 -5.91 -20.64 -2.16
C GLY A 194 -6.92 -19.63 -2.72
N PRO A 195 -7.89 -19.20 -1.90
CA PRO A 195 -8.79 -18.11 -2.24
C PRO A 195 -8.06 -16.84 -2.66
N ILE A 196 -8.68 -16.07 -3.54
CA ILE A 196 -8.17 -14.78 -4.00
C ILE A 196 -8.38 -13.73 -2.92
N ASP A 197 -7.29 -13.13 -2.49
CA ASP A 197 -7.24 -11.93 -1.67
C ASP A 197 -7.32 -10.70 -2.58
N LEU A 198 -8.54 -10.17 -2.74
CA LEU A 198 -8.84 -8.95 -3.45
C LEU A 198 -8.62 -7.75 -2.53
N ASN A 199 -7.54 -7.00 -2.77
CA ASN A 199 -7.19 -5.81 -2.00
C ASN A 199 -7.38 -4.57 -2.86
N ILE A 200 -8.35 -3.74 -2.50
CA ILE A 200 -8.71 -2.51 -3.21
C ILE A 200 -8.44 -1.32 -2.30
N GLY A 201 -7.60 -0.42 -2.79
CA GLY A 201 -7.37 0.89 -2.22
C GLY A 201 -7.94 1.99 -3.13
N ILE A 202 -8.46 3.06 -2.53
CA ILE A 202 -9.06 4.20 -3.21
C ILE A 202 -8.47 5.48 -2.63
N THR A 203 -7.94 6.32 -3.50
CA THR A 203 -7.55 7.70 -3.20
C THR A 203 -8.23 8.67 -4.16
N ALA A 204 -8.07 9.97 -3.95
CA ALA A 204 -8.56 10.98 -4.89
C ALA A 204 -7.84 10.91 -6.26
N ASP A 205 -6.68 10.25 -6.33
CA ASP A 205 -5.88 10.12 -7.55
C ASP A 205 -6.14 8.82 -8.31
N GLY A 206 -6.86 7.86 -7.71
CA GLY A 206 -7.30 6.63 -8.37
C GLY A 206 -7.31 5.39 -7.48
N LEU A 207 -7.49 4.24 -8.13
CA LEU A 207 -7.45 2.94 -7.46
C LEU A 207 -6.01 2.44 -7.33
N PHE A 208 -5.75 1.69 -6.27
CA PHE A 208 -4.53 0.91 -6.09
C PHE A 208 -4.80 -0.44 -5.46
N GLY A 209 -3.87 -1.39 -5.58
CA GLY A 209 -3.98 -2.71 -4.96
C GLY A 209 -3.78 -3.85 -5.94
N GLN A 210 -4.27 -5.03 -5.57
CA GLN A 210 -4.05 -6.26 -6.32
C GLN A 210 -5.07 -7.35 -5.98
N ALA A 211 -5.17 -8.33 -6.88
CA ALA A 211 -5.78 -9.62 -6.64
C ALA A 211 -4.66 -10.68 -6.62
N ALA A 212 -4.51 -11.39 -5.51
CA ALA A 212 -3.45 -12.40 -5.34
C ALA A 212 -3.96 -13.61 -4.56
N SER A 213 -3.28 -14.75 -4.68
CA SER A 213 -3.51 -15.96 -3.88
C SER A 213 -2.18 -16.53 -3.39
N THR A 214 -2.25 -17.25 -2.28
CA THR A 214 -1.21 -18.22 -1.91
C THR A 214 -1.38 -19.49 -2.75
N VAL A 215 -0.26 -20.04 -3.20
CA VAL A 215 -0.18 -21.34 -3.87
C VAL A 215 0.64 -22.27 -3.00
N GLU A 216 0.05 -23.39 -2.62
CA GLU A 216 0.70 -24.40 -1.80
C GLU A 216 1.05 -25.62 -2.64
N VAL A 217 2.21 -26.20 -2.39
CA VAL A 217 2.67 -27.41 -3.04
C VAL A 217 3.24 -28.35 -2.00
N VAL A 218 2.79 -29.60 -2.02
CA VAL A 218 3.31 -30.63 -1.11
C VAL A 218 4.36 -31.46 -1.84
N PHE A 219 5.59 -31.51 -1.33
CA PHE A 219 6.64 -32.39 -1.84
C PHE A 219 7.05 -33.37 -0.75
N GLU A 220 6.61 -34.62 -0.89
CA GLU A 220 6.77 -35.66 0.13
C GLU A 220 6.19 -35.18 1.48
N ASP A 221 7.05 -34.83 2.44
CA ASP A 221 6.69 -34.34 3.77
C ASP A 221 6.96 -32.83 3.97
N VAL A 222 7.26 -32.09 2.89
CA VAL A 222 7.54 -30.65 2.91
C VAL A 222 6.41 -29.88 2.22
N ILE A 223 5.86 -28.87 2.90
CA ILE A 223 4.91 -27.93 2.32
C ILE A 223 5.69 -26.69 1.86
N GLY A 224 5.67 -26.42 0.56
CA GLY A 224 6.13 -25.17 -0.03
C GLY A 224 4.95 -24.23 -0.25
N ALA A 225 5.14 -22.94 0.01
CA ALA A 225 4.16 -21.90 -0.29
C ALA A 225 4.81 -20.82 -1.16
N THR A 226 4.05 -20.29 -2.10
CA THR A 226 4.46 -19.18 -2.97
C THR A 226 3.26 -18.30 -3.28
N PHE A 227 3.47 -17.16 -3.92
CA PHE A 227 2.43 -16.16 -4.18
C PHE A 227 2.16 -16.04 -5.68
N LEU A 228 0.89 -16.09 -6.03
CA LEU A 228 0.38 -15.82 -7.37
C LEU A 228 -0.31 -14.46 -7.35
N THR A 229 0.18 -13.51 -8.16
CA THR A 229 -0.55 -12.27 -8.43
C THR A 229 -1.34 -12.43 -9.73
N TYR A 230 -2.67 -12.34 -9.64
CA TYR A 230 -3.53 -12.38 -10.82
C TYR A 230 -3.53 -11.05 -11.55
N ALA A 231 -3.65 -9.95 -10.82
CA ALA A 231 -3.66 -8.61 -11.38
C ALA A 231 -3.26 -7.55 -10.35
N SER A 232 -2.74 -6.43 -10.82
CA SER A 232 -2.45 -5.24 -10.02
C SER A 232 -2.96 -3.96 -10.68
N TRP A 233 -3.25 -2.95 -9.85
CA TRP A 233 -3.64 -1.61 -10.29
C TRP A 233 -2.98 -0.54 -9.40
N PRO A 234 -2.61 0.62 -9.95
CA PRO A 234 -2.58 0.93 -11.38
C PRO A 234 -1.61 -0.01 -12.12
N GLY A 235 -1.96 -0.40 -13.34
CA GLY A 235 -1.11 -1.29 -14.14
C GLY A 235 0.22 -0.62 -14.51
N GLY A 236 1.33 -1.36 -14.39
CA GLY A 236 2.66 -0.94 -14.82
C GLY A 236 3.77 -1.13 -13.79
N GLU A 237 5.03 -1.07 -14.24
CA GLU A 237 6.20 -1.03 -13.35
C GLU A 237 6.26 0.31 -12.62
N GLY A 238 6.63 0.29 -11.33
CA GLY A 238 6.86 1.51 -10.54
C GLY A 238 5.63 2.06 -9.82
N ALA A 239 4.61 1.24 -9.59
CA ALA A 239 3.66 1.48 -8.51
C ALA A 239 4.35 1.40 -7.13
N CYS A 240 3.64 1.81 -6.10
CA CYS A 240 4.14 1.81 -4.72
C CYS A 240 4.26 0.39 -4.14
N ASP A 241 5.05 0.26 -3.08
CA ASP A 241 5.22 -1.02 -2.39
C ASP A 241 3.89 -1.46 -1.71
N TYR A 242 3.81 -2.73 -1.32
CA TYR A 242 2.66 -3.24 -0.57
C TYR A 242 2.39 -2.38 0.68
N GLY A 243 1.12 -2.07 0.94
CA GLY A 243 0.72 -1.18 2.05
C GLY A 243 0.91 0.31 1.75
N GLN A 244 1.18 0.69 0.50
CA GLN A 244 1.28 2.09 0.09
C GLN A 244 0.32 2.43 -1.05
N ALA A 245 -0.20 3.65 -1.03
CA ALA A 245 -1.07 4.21 -2.05
C ALA A 245 -0.29 5.15 -2.97
N PRO A 246 -0.35 4.98 -4.29
CA PRO A 246 0.13 5.98 -5.24
C PRO A 246 -0.79 7.20 -5.22
N ILE A 247 -0.20 8.37 -4.99
CA ILE A 247 -0.87 9.66 -5.02
C ILE A 247 -0.08 10.66 -5.88
N ALA A 248 -0.75 11.68 -6.37
CA ALA A 248 -0.11 12.76 -7.11
C ALA A 248 0.77 13.60 -6.18
N LEU A 249 1.80 14.25 -6.75
CA LEU A 249 2.76 15.06 -5.99
C LEU A 249 2.10 16.13 -5.09
N GLY A 250 1.02 16.74 -5.57
CA GLY A 250 0.27 17.78 -4.84
C GLY A 250 -0.86 17.25 -3.97
N SER A 251 -1.14 15.96 -3.98
CA SER A 251 -2.21 15.35 -3.19
C SER A 251 -1.72 15.10 -1.77
N ALA A 252 -2.61 15.32 -0.80
CA ALA A 252 -2.31 15.12 0.62
C ALA A 252 -2.90 13.81 1.13
N ALA A 253 -2.11 13.05 1.91
CA ALA A 253 -2.55 11.82 2.58
C ALA A 253 -2.86 12.10 4.06
N ALA A 254 -1.84 12.42 4.86
CA ALA A 254 -1.99 12.77 6.28
C ALA A 254 -1.80 14.27 6.52
N GLY A 255 -2.49 15.11 5.74
CA GLY A 255 -2.46 16.57 5.90
C GLY A 255 -1.26 17.28 5.25
N PHE A 256 -0.36 16.55 4.59
CA PHE A 256 0.73 17.08 3.78
C PHE A 256 0.90 16.29 2.49
N SER A 257 1.53 16.90 1.49
CA SER A 257 1.76 16.35 0.15
C SER A 257 3.25 16.10 -0.12
N GLY A 258 3.56 15.37 -1.21
CA GLY A 258 4.95 15.21 -1.65
C GLY A 258 5.60 16.55 -2.04
N ALA A 259 4.82 17.50 -2.57
CA ALA A 259 5.29 18.86 -2.84
C ALA A 259 5.72 19.58 -1.55
N ASP A 260 4.97 19.42 -0.46
CA ASP A 260 5.34 19.99 0.84
C ASP A 260 6.66 19.40 1.37
N VAL A 261 6.88 18.09 1.16
CA VAL A 261 8.14 17.43 1.53
C VAL A 261 9.31 18.02 0.74
N LEU A 262 9.18 18.21 -0.57
CA LEU A 262 10.24 18.82 -1.39
C LEU A 262 10.49 20.27 -0.99
N ASP A 263 9.44 21.05 -0.76
CA ASP A 263 9.50 22.42 -0.30
C ASP A 263 10.20 22.55 1.07
N LEU A 264 9.98 21.58 1.96
CA LEU A 264 10.64 21.52 3.26
C LEU A 264 12.14 21.31 3.09
N VAL A 265 12.55 20.34 2.25
CA VAL A 265 13.97 20.09 2.00
C VAL A 265 14.63 21.27 1.29
N ALA A 266 13.93 21.94 0.38
CA ALA A 266 14.43 23.14 -0.31
C ALA A 266 14.62 24.34 0.63
N LYS A 267 13.97 24.34 1.80
CA LYS A 267 14.12 25.36 2.86
C LYS A 267 15.17 24.99 3.90
N ALA A 268 15.80 23.82 3.81
CA ALA A 268 16.88 23.47 4.70
C ALA A 268 17.98 24.54 4.62
N ASP A 269 18.52 24.92 5.78
CA ASP A 269 19.66 25.83 5.83
C ASP A 269 20.80 25.29 4.95
N ALA A 270 21.61 26.22 4.44
CA ALA A 270 22.83 25.91 3.70
C ALA A 270 23.59 24.74 4.37
N LEU A 271 23.63 23.61 3.68
CA LEU A 271 24.35 22.43 4.15
C LEU A 271 25.84 22.74 4.07
N GLU A 272 26.62 22.42 5.09
CA GLU A 272 28.08 22.56 5.04
C GLU A 272 28.74 21.19 4.87
N ILE A 273 29.70 21.11 3.95
CA ILE A 273 30.59 19.95 3.84
C ILE A 273 31.94 20.29 4.42
N THR A 274 32.49 19.40 5.24
CA THR A 274 33.87 19.51 5.76
C THR A 274 34.78 18.59 4.97
N TRP A 275 35.77 19.15 4.29
CA TRP A 275 36.77 18.38 3.56
C TRP A 275 37.77 17.73 4.51
N GLY A 276 38.48 16.70 4.06
CA GLY A 276 39.52 16.02 4.87
C GLY A 276 40.66 16.93 5.37
N GLY A 277 40.80 18.14 4.85
CA GLY A 277 41.73 19.18 5.33
C GLY A 277 41.14 20.16 6.35
N GLY A 278 39.90 19.97 6.80
CA GLY A 278 39.21 20.80 7.78
C GLY A 278 38.57 22.08 7.23
N ALA A 279 38.75 22.38 5.94
CA ALA A 279 38.02 23.47 5.29
C ALA A 279 36.54 23.11 5.15
N THR A 280 35.66 24.09 5.37
CA THR A 280 34.22 23.96 5.14
C THR A 280 33.81 24.72 3.90
N THR A 281 32.85 24.18 3.16
CA THR A 281 32.24 24.84 2.01
C THR A 281 30.72 24.64 2.08
N GLU A 282 29.96 25.68 1.74
CA GLU A 282 28.52 25.59 1.52
C GLU A 282 28.18 24.60 0.40
N LEU A 283 27.07 23.90 0.55
CA LEU A 283 26.53 22.93 -0.38
C LEU A 283 25.13 23.35 -0.78
N ALA A 284 24.96 23.64 -2.06
CA ALA A 284 23.65 23.82 -2.67
C ALA A 284 23.04 22.44 -2.98
N LEU A 285 21.82 22.21 -2.49
CA LEU A 285 21.01 21.05 -2.81
C LEU A 285 19.70 21.51 -3.45
N VAL A 286 19.39 21.00 -4.63
CA VAL A 286 18.09 21.17 -5.29
C VAL A 286 17.51 19.79 -5.54
N LEU A 287 16.28 19.57 -5.09
CA LEU A 287 15.52 18.35 -5.37
C LEU A 287 14.49 18.63 -6.45
N GLU A 288 14.46 17.77 -7.48
CA GLU A 288 13.43 17.79 -8.52
C GLU A 288 12.72 16.45 -8.55
N HIS A 289 11.41 16.42 -8.40
CA HIS A 289 10.63 15.20 -8.52
C HIS A 289 10.84 14.54 -9.89
N ASP A 290 10.93 13.21 -9.94
CA ASP A 290 11.19 12.48 -11.19
C ASP A 290 9.96 12.35 -12.11
N GLY A 291 8.78 12.78 -11.64
CA GLY A 291 7.51 12.69 -12.34
C GLY A 291 6.75 11.38 -12.09
N GLY A 292 7.27 10.49 -11.24
CA GLY A 292 6.61 9.26 -10.82
C GLY A 292 5.53 9.47 -9.76
N TRP A 293 5.14 8.38 -9.10
CA TRP A 293 4.17 8.42 -8.01
C TRP A 293 4.84 8.85 -6.70
N VAL A 294 4.04 9.52 -5.85
CA VAL A 294 4.33 9.61 -4.42
C VAL A 294 3.62 8.45 -3.74
N CYS A 295 4.32 7.73 -2.88
CA CYS A 295 3.82 6.55 -2.20
C CYS A 295 3.48 6.88 -0.76
N ALA A 296 2.19 6.93 -0.45
CA ALA A 296 1.67 7.19 0.88
C ALA A 296 1.43 5.88 1.64
N GLY A 297 2.06 5.70 2.80
CA GLY A 297 1.73 4.60 3.71
C GLY A 297 0.27 4.66 4.11
N THR A 298 -0.48 3.57 3.92
CA THR A 298 -1.92 3.53 4.23
C THR A 298 -2.20 3.59 5.73
N GLN A 299 -1.19 3.30 6.56
CA GLN A 299 -1.29 3.19 8.02
C GLN A 299 -0.87 4.49 8.73
N ASP A 300 0.24 5.09 8.31
CA ASP A 300 0.88 6.22 8.99
C ASP A 300 0.90 7.51 8.16
N GLY A 301 0.50 7.45 6.88
CA GLY A 301 0.55 8.57 5.95
C GLY A 301 1.96 9.06 5.64
N ALA A 302 3.00 8.27 5.94
CA ALA A 302 4.36 8.57 5.50
C ALA A 302 4.42 8.61 3.98
N LEU A 303 5.11 9.59 3.42
CA LEU A 303 5.28 9.74 1.98
C LEU A 303 6.69 9.32 1.58
N ALA A 304 6.80 8.49 0.55
CA ALA A 304 8.05 8.20 -0.14
C ALA A 304 7.94 8.65 -1.59
N LEU A 305 8.94 9.38 -2.09
CA LEU A 305 8.96 9.85 -3.47
C LEU A 305 10.37 9.80 -4.06
N ARG A 306 10.43 9.62 -5.37
CA ARG A 306 11.69 9.64 -6.12
C ARG A 306 11.97 11.05 -6.62
N ALA A 307 13.22 11.46 -6.49
CA ALA A 307 13.68 12.77 -6.93
C ALA A 307 15.09 12.68 -7.52
N MET A 308 15.47 13.72 -8.26
CA MET A 308 16.83 13.98 -8.70
C MET A 308 17.44 15.06 -7.79
N ALA A 309 18.46 14.67 -7.02
CA ALA A 309 19.23 15.59 -6.22
C ALA A 309 20.35 16.21 -7.07
N LYS A 310 20.27 17.51 -7.33
CA LYS A 310 21.34 18.31 -7.92
C LYS A 310 22.13 18.96 -6.80
N VAL A 311 23.41 18.62 -6.74
CA VAL A 311 24.31 19.03 -5.67
C VAL A 311 25.46 19.84 -6.23
N GLY A 312 25.84 20.92 -5.56
CA GLY A 312 27.02 21.73 -5.92
C GLY A 312 27.67 22.38 -4.70
N SER A 313 28.99 22.24 -4.55
CA SER A 313 29.73 22.95 -3.51
C SER A 313 30.01 24.40 -3.94
N GLY A 314 29.95 25.35 -2.99
CA GLY A 314 30.18 26.78 -3.24
C GLY A 314 31.59 27.11 -3.75
N ASP A 315 32.55 26.21 -3.57
CA ASP A 315 33.92 26.29 -4.11
C ASP A 315 34.10 25.59 -5.47
N GLY A 316 33.04 24.99 -6.01
CA GLY A 316 33.02 24.30 -7.30
C GLY A 316 33.80 22.99 -7.36
N ARG A 317 34.31 22.46 -6.23
CA ARG A 317 35.05 21.19 -6.20
C ARG A 317 34.19 19.95 -6.38
N TRP A 318 32.91 20.06 -6.04
CA TRP A 318 31.97 18.96 -6.19
C TRP A 318 30.68 19.45 -6.83
N SER A 319 30.23 18.73 -7.86
CA SER A 319 28.93 18.92 -8.47
C SER A 319 28.43 17.60 -9.03
N GLY A 320 27.15 17.32 -8.89
CA GLY A 320 26.57 16.09 -9.44
C GLY A 320 25.05 16.10 -9.47
N SER A 321 24.49 15.08 -10.12
CA SER A 321 23.07 14.79 -10.12
C SER A 321 22.90 13.31 -9.80
N PHE A 322 22.08 13.02 -8.79
CA PHE A 322 21.92 11.67 -8.26
C PHE A 322 20.43 11.36 -8.08
N PRO A 323 19.95 10.18 -8.51
CA PRO A 323 18.63 9.74 -8.12
C PRO A 323 18.63 9.50 -6.60
N VAL A 324 17.61 10.02 -5.92
CA VAL A 324 17.42 9.86 -4.48
C VAL A 324 15.98 9.46 -4.19
N ARG A 325 15.80 8.80 -3.05
CA ARG A 325 14.50 8.63 -2.40
C ARG A 325 14.39 9.68 -1.30
N VAL A 326 13.23 10.32 -1.22
CA VAL A 326 12.91 11.30 -0.17
C VAL A 326 11.74 10.73 0.61
N ASP A 327 11.90 10.64 1.92
CA ASP A 327 10.85 10.18 2.83
C ASP A 327 10.42 11.34 3.73
N GLY A 328 9.11 11.59 3.78
CA GLY A 328 8.47 12.57 4.65
C GLY A 328 7.51 11.89 5.60
N ARG A 329 7.49 12.29 6.87
CA ARG A 329 6.57 11.74 7.87
C ARG A 329 5.79 12.84 8.57
N PRO A 330 4.53 12.58 8.98
CA PRO A 330 3.82 13.49 9.86
C PRO A 330 4.61 13.71 11.16
N GLY A 331 4.47 14.89 11.76
CA GLY A 331 5.08 15.18 13.05
C GLY A 331 4.36 14.45 14.19
N ALA A 332 4.92 14.55 15.40
CA ALA A 332 4.25 14.06 16.60
C ALA A 332 2.90 14.78 16.89
N ASP A 333 2.68 15.95 16.28
CA ASP A 333 1.47 16.74 16.40
C ASP A 333 0.48 16.51 15.22
N GLY A 334 0.76 15.52 14.35
CA GLY A 334 0.16 15.39 13.02
C GLY A 334 0.73 16.41 12.03
#